data_AF-A0A258HJ46-F1
#
_entry.id   AF-A0A258HJ46-F1
#
_cell.length_a   1.000
_cell.length_b   1.000
_cell.length_c   1.000
_cell.angle_alpha   90.00
_cell.angle_beta   90.00
_cell.angle_gamma   90.00
#
_symmetry.space_group_name_H-M   'P 1'
#
loop_
_entity.id
_entity.type
_entity.pdbx_description
1 polymer ?
#
loop_
_entity_poly.entity_id
_entity_poly.type
_entity_poly.pdbx_seq_one_letter_code
_entity_poly.pdbx_strand_id
1 'polypeptide(L)'
;MGKVELNIGIDPELIEQAGRLGISIAGMDERALRLHLQKVDPAGAEARAKRWAEENAEAINDHNARIARRGLLSDHIRPWWL
;
A
#
# COMPACT_ATOMS: atom_id res chain seq x y z
N MET A 1 -16.26 28.60 -13.01
CA MET A 1 -15.05 27.76 -13.13
C MET A 1 -14.87 27.01 -11.83
N GLY A 2 -15.09 25.69 -11.83
CA GLY A 2 -14.87 24.86 -10.64
C GLY A 2 -13.37 24.72 -10.38
N LYS A 3 -12.97 24.85 -9.12
CA LYS A 3 -11.59 24.71 -8.67
C LYS A 3 -11.16 23.26 -8.92
N VAL A 4 -10.13 23.06 -9.74
CA VAL A 4 -9.55 21.72 -9.96
C VAL A 4 -8.72 21.41 -8.71
N GLU A 5 -9.19 20.48 -7.88
CA GLU A 5 -8.43 19.96 -6.76
C GLU A 5 -7.38 18.98 -7.30
N LEU A 6 -6.11 19.41 -7.33
CA LEU A 6 -5.00 18.56 -7.71
C LEU A 6 -4.62 17.70 -6.49
N ASN A 7 -5.01 16.42 -6.52
CA ASN A 7 -4.67 15.43 -5.49
C ASN A 7 -3.24 14.88 -5.70
N ILE A 8 -2.24 15.75 -5.64
CA ILE A 8 -0.83 15.46 -5.98
C ILE A 8 -0.20 14.44 -5.02
N GLY A 9 -0.79 14.21 -3.84
CA GLY A 9 -0.32 13.25 -2.83
C GLY A 9 -1.03 11.90 -2.85
N ILE A 10 -1.91 11.62 -3.83
CA ILE A 10 -2.63 10.35 -3.91
C ILE A 10 -2.08 9.55 -5.08
N ASP A 11 -1.83 8.26 -4.84
CA ASP A 11 -1.45 7.29 -5.87
C ASP A 11 -2.42 7.36 -7.07
N PRO A 12 -1.91 7.66 -8.29
CA PRO A 12 -2.72 7.76 -9.50
C PRO A 12 -3.58 6.52 -9.77
N GLU A 13 -3.10 5.32 -9.41
CA GLU A 13 -3.85 4.08 -9.62
C GLU A 13 -5.11 4.02 -8.75
N LEU A 14 -5.07 4.60 -7.55
CA LEU A 14 -6.25 4.71 -6.67
C LEU A 14 -7.27 5.70 -7.23
N ILE A 15 -6.81 6.81 -7.84
CA ILE A 15 -7.68 7.79 -8.49
C ILE A 15 -8.39 7.16 -9.70
N GLU A 16 -7.65 6.43 -10.54
CA GLU A 16 -8.25 5.72 -11.68
C GLU A 16 -9.28 4.69 -11.24
N GLN A 17 -8.97 3.88 -10.21
CA GLN A 17 -9.91 2.89 -9.69
C GLN A 17 -11.17 3.57 -9.14
N ALA A 18 -11.03 4.65 -8.37
CA ALA A 18 -12.16 5.43 -7.87
C ALA A 18 -13.01 5.99 -9.02
N GLY A 19 -12.37 6.52 -10.07
CA GLY A 19 -13.05 7.01 -11.27
C GLY A 19 -13.85 5.92 -11.98
N ARG A 20 -13.30 4.71 -12.14
CA ARG A 20 -14.00 3.56 -12.75
C ARG A 20 -15.20 3.10 -11.92
N LEU A 21 -15.13 3.25 -10.59
CA LEU A 21 -16.18 2.87 -9.65
C LEU A 21 -17.17 4.01 -9.36
N GLY A 22 -16.97 5.21 -9.92
CA GLY A 22 -17.80 6.38 -9.65
C GLY A 22 -17.70 6.91 -8.20
N ILE A 23 -16.61 6.61 -7.51
CA ILE A 23 -16.38 7.01 -6.12
C ILE A 23 -15.80 8.44 -6.11
N SER A 24 -16.43 9.33 -5.33
CA SER A 24 -15.89 10.66 -5.11
C SER A 24 -14.67 10.61 -4.19
N ILE A 25 -13.59 11.25 -4.63
CA ILE A 25 -12.34 11.40 -3.87
C ILE A 25 -12.29 12.72 -3.08
N ALA A 26 -13.30 13.58 -3.21
CA ALA A 26 -13.32 14.89 -2.57
C ALA A 26 -13.29 14.76 -1.04
N GLY A 27 -12.34 15.44 -0.40
CA GLY A 27 -12.15 15.39 1.05
C GLY A 27 -11.53 14.08 1.59
N MET A 28 -11.09 13.17 0.73
CA MET A 28 -10.36 11.96 1.14
C MET A 28 -8.85 12.16 0.99
N ASP A 29 -8.10 11.76 2.03
CA ASP A 29 -6.67 11.50 1.88
C ASP A 29 -6.42 10.12 1.25
N GLU A 30 -5.16 9.84 0.87
CA GLU A 30 -4.78 8.58 0.23
C GLU A 30 -5.12 7.35 1.08
N ARG A 31 -4.95 7.44 2.40
CA ARG A 31 -5.22 6.33 3.31
C ARG A 31 -6.73 6.05 3.37
N ALA A 32 -7.55 7.08 3.49
CA ALA A 32 -9.00 6.99 3.49
C ALA A 32 -9.50 6.38 2.17
N LEU A 33 -8.97 6.86 1.04
CA LEU A 33 -9.31 6.35 -0.28
C LEU A 33 -8.92 4.87 -0.44
N ARG A 34 -7.69 4.50 -0.05
CA ARG A 34 -7.21 3.11 -0.13
C ARG A 34 -8.08 2.16 0.70
N LEU A 35 -8.43 2.54 1.94
CA LEU A 35 -9.30 1.75 2.80
C LEU A 35 -10.73 1.63 2.24
N HIS A 36 -11.24 2.69 1.62
CA HIS A 36 -12.56 2.66 0.99
C HIS A 36 -12.57 1.73 -0.23
N LEU A 37 -11.57 1.85 -1.12
CA LEU A 37 -11.41 0.99 -2.29
C LEU A 37 -11.19 -0.47 -1.91
N GLN A 38 -10.47 -0.77 -0.84
CA GLN A 38 -10.32 -2.14 -0.34
C GLN A 38 -11.67 -2.77 0.08
N LYS A 39 -12.61 -1.97 0.57
CA LYS A 39 -13.94 -2.45 0.97
C LYS A 39 -14.88 -2.62 -0.22
N VAL A 40 -14.84 -1.68 -1.17
CA VAL A 40 -15.79 -1.63 -2.30
C VAL A 40 -15.32 -2.50 -3.47
N ASP A 41 -14.01 -2.62 -3.68
CA ASP A 41 -13.41 -3.44 -4.74
C ASP A 41 -12.20 -4.22 -4.18
N PRO A 42 -12.47 -5.29 -3.40
CA PRO A 42 -11.42 -6.13 -2.85
C PRO A 42 -10.59 -6.83 -3.93
N ALA A 43 -11.20 -7.21 -5.05
CA ALA A 43 -10.50 -7.85 -6.17
C ALA A 43 -9.47 -6.90 -6.80
N GLY A 44 -9.83 -5.64 -7.02
CA GLY A 44 -8.89 -4.62 -7.49
C GLY A 44 -7.75 -4.37 -6.49
N ALA A 45 -8.06 -4.36 -5.19
CA ALA A 45 -7.04 -4.23 -4.14
C ALA A 45 -6.07 -5.43 -4.12
N GLU A 46 -6.58 -6.66 -4.24
CA GLU A 46 -5.76 -7.87 -4.33
C GLU A 46 -4.88 -7.88 -5.59
N ALA A 47 -5.43 -7.49 -6.74
CA ALA A 47 -4.67 -7.42 -7.99
C ALA A 47 -3.47 -6.45 -7.86
N ARG A 48 -3.65 -5.30 -7.22
CA ARG A 48 -2.55 -4.36 -6.93
C ARG A 48 -1.54 -4.93 -5.95
N ALA A 49 -2.01 -5.54 -4.87
CA ALA A 49 -1.12 -6.16 -3.89
C ALA A 49 -0.26 -7.26 -4.53
N LYS A 50 -0.85 -8.07 -5.42
CA LYS A 50 -0.14 -9.09 -6.19
C LYS A 50 0.91 -8.49 -7.12
N ARG A 51 0.54 -7.48 -7.92
CA ARG A 51 1.49 -6.79 -8.81
C ARG A 51 2.64 -6.17 -8.03
N TRP A 52 2.36 -5.49 -6.92
CA TRP A 52 3.38 -4.93 -6.06
C TRP A 52 4.34 -6.03 -5.55
N ALA A 53 3.80 -7.17 -5.12
CA ALA A 53 4.61 -8.29 -4.65
C ALA A 53 5.50 -8.88 -5.76
N GLU A 54 4.98 -8.97 -6.99
CA GLU A 54 5.73 -9.41 -8.17
C GLU A 54 6.85 -8.41 -8.53
N GLU A 55 6.53 -7.12 -8.59
CA GLU A 55 7.48 -6.04 -8.88
C GLU A 55 8.59 -5.93 -7.82
N ASN A 56 8.30 -6.30 -6.57
CA ASN A 56 9.23 -6.23 -5.44
C ASN A 56 9.82 -7.60 -5.05
N ALA A 57 9.57 -8.65 -5.83
CA ALA A 57 9.95 -10.02 -5.47
C ALA A 57 11.46 -10.18 -5.22
N GLU A 58 12.31 -9.53 -6.01
CA GLU A 58 13.76 -9.55 -5.83
C GLU A 58 14.19 -8.89 -4.52
N ALA A 59 13.67 -7.69 -4.23
CA ALA A 59 13.97 -6.96 -2.99
C ALA A 59 13.50 -7.73 -1.75
N ILE A 60 12.31 -8.34 -1.82
CA ILE A 60 11.78 -9.22 -0.77
C ILE A 60 12.71 -10.43 -0.58
N ASN A 61 13.17 -11.05 -1.66
CA ASN A 61 14.09 -12.18 -1.60
C ASN A 61 15.46 -11.82 -1.01
N ASP A 62 16.07 -10.69 -1.40
CA ASP A 62 17.33 -10.23 -0.79
C ASP A 62 17.16 -9.98 0.72
N HIS A 63 16.07 -9.32 1.10
CA HIS A 63 15.76 -9.06 2.49
C HIS A 63 15.61 -10.36 3.29
N ASN A 64 14.83 -11.31 2.77
CA ASN A 64 14.63 -12.62 3.39
C ASN A 64 15.95 -13.40 3.48
N ALA A 65 16.79 -13.38 2.45
CA ALA A 65 18.10 -14.00 2.46
C ALA A 65 19.06 -13.35 3.49
N ARG A 66 18.92 -12.05 3.74
CA ARG A 66 19.67 -11.36 4.79
C ARG A 66 19.21 -11.80 6.17
N ILE A 67 17.90 -11.87 6.41
CA ILE A 67 17.33 -12.37 7.67
C ILE A 67 17.76 -13.81 7.92
N ALA A 68 17.63 -14.70 6.92
CA ALA A 68 18.02 -16.10 7.06
C ALA A 68 19.51 -16.26 7.41
N ARG A 69 20.39 -15.40 6.88
CA ARG A 69 21.83 -15.44 7.18
C ARG A 69 22.21 -14.81 8.51
N ARG A 70 21.49 -13.78 8.97
CA ARG A 70 21.93 -12.91 10.07
C ARG A 70 21.01 -12.90 11.29
N GLY A 71 19.85 -13.56 11.21
CA GLY A 71 18.77 -13.42 12.19
C GLY A 71 18.06 -12.06 12.08
N LEU A 72 17.07 -11.87 12.94
CA LEU A 72 16.39 -10.60 13.13
C LEU A 72 17.14 -9.75 14.16
N LEU A 73 17.06 -8.43 14.06
CA LEU A 73 17.60 -7.53 15.08
C LEU A 73 16.99 -7.82 16.47
N SER A 74 15.69 -8.17 16.50
CA SER A 74 14.97 -8.52 17.71
C SER A 74 15.56 -9.72 18.45
N ASP A 75 16.26 -10.62 17.76
CA ASP A 75 16.86 -11.81 18.36
C ASP A 75 17.96 -11.44 19.38
N HIS A 76 18.51 -10.23 19.27
CA HIS A 76 19.56 -9.70 20.15
C HIS A 76 19.05 -8.68 21.16
N ILE A 77 17.75 -8.35 21.12
CA ILE A 77 17.15 -7.44 22.09
C ILE A 77 16.67 -8.28 23.28
N ARG A 78 17.28 -8.07 24.46
CA ARG A 78 16.68 -8.50 25.72
C ARG A 78 15.80 -7.37 26.25
N PRO A 79 14.47 -7.53 26.29
CA PRO A 79 13.62 -6.55 26.93
C PRO A 79 13.91 -6.54 28.43
N TRP A 80 13.91 -5.35 29.06
CA TRP A 80 14.14 -5.23 30.51
C TRP A 80 12.95 -5.70 31.36
N TRP A 81 11.83 -6.06 30.73
CA TRP A 81 10.58 -6.51 31.34
C TRP A 81 10.31 -8.02 31.20
N LEU A 82 11.31 -8.79 30.77
CA LEU A 82 11.32 -10.26 30.75
C LEU A 82 12.48 -10.77 31.61
#